data_AF-A0A315AJP0-F1
#
_entry.id   AF-A0A315AJP0-F1
#
_cell.length_a   1.000
_cell.length_b   1.000
_cell.length_c   1.000
_cell.angle_alpha   90.00
_cell.angle_beta   90.00
_cell.angle_gamma   90.00
#
_symmetry.space_group_name_H-M   'P 1'
#
loop_
_entity.id
_entity.type
_entity.pdbx_description
1 polymer ?
#
loop_
_entity_poly.entity_id
_entity_poly.type
_entity_poly.pdbx_seq_one_letter_code
_entity_poly.pdbx_strand_id
1 'polypeptide(L)'
;MLKGVIVMVVIVLDNVNNRQAERCNKMKHKELFSQFKALYELASDAEAAYVLGVQKTALSAYINEKKPIPVPLKFRLLEHVHFSPEIRKVAAAFLNEDEHVVQLTQDLDRLEELRRRQAGMAVNFADQKWIERVSSLQAKHGLTDSQTAQYLEMKESDLAGIKAGKRELGLDQKALLLGLLAVKDIVHKETLKRKLNKRIEKS
;
A
#
# COMPACT_ATOMS: atom_id res chain seq x y z
N MET A 1 16.03 -45.39 1.65
CA MET A 1 15.15 -44.92 2.74
C MET A 1 14.78 -43.45 2.55
N LEU A 2 13.95 -43.10 1.55
CA LEU A 2 13.61 -41.69 1.22
C LEU A 2 12.09 -41.45 1.06
N LYS A 3 11.24 -42.37 1.54
CA LYS A 3 9.78 -42.24 1.49
C LYS A 3 9.14 -41.68 2.78
N GLY A 4 9.93 -41.51 3.86
CA GLY A 4 9.42 -41.06 5.16
C GLY A 4 9.43 -39.55 5.39
N VAL A 5 10.26 -38.79 4.67
CA VAL A 5 10.43 -37.35 4.92
C VAL A 5 9.44 -36.50 4.12
N ILE A 6 9.04 -36.95 2.93
CA ILE A 6 8.12 -36.20 2.06
C ILE A 6 6.68 -36.20 2.62
N VAL A 7 6.26 -37.26 3.32
CA VAL A 7 4.91 -37.34 3.91
C VAL A 7 4.78 -36.43 5.14
N MET A 8 5.87 -36.17 5.86
CA MET A 8 5.84 -35.35 7.07
C MET A 8 5.83 -33.84 6.77
N VAL A 9 6.42 -33.39 5.65
CA VAL A 9 6.38 -31.98 5.24
C VAL A 9 5.00 -31.58 4.70
N VAL A 10 4.30 -32.49 4.01
CA VAL A 10 2.94 -32.21 3.51
C VAL A 10 1.92 -32.15 4.64
N ILE A 11 2.01 -33.03 5.65
CA ILE A 11 1.04 -33.06 6.77
C ILE A 11 1.23 -31.87 7.76
N VAL A 12 2.45 -31.33 7.88
CA VAL A 12 2.71 -30.13 8.71
C VAL A 12 2.25 -28.86 8.00
N LEU A 13 2.43 -28.76 6.67
CA LEU A 13 1.93 -27.63 5.88
C LEU A 13 0.38 -27.63 5.82
N ASP A 14 -0.26 -28.80 5.74
CA ASP A 14 -1.73 -28.87 5.77
C ASP A 14 -2.30 -28.53 7.16
N ASN A 15 -1.68 -28.96 8.27
CA ASN A 15 -2.21 -28.67 9.61
C ASN A 15 -1.99 -27.24 10.09
N VAL A 16 -0.87 -26.59 9.72
CA VAL A 16 -0.65 -25.17 10.04
C VAL A 16 -1.53 -24.27 9.18
N ASN A 17 -1.71 -24.63 7.89
CA ASN A 17 -2.65 -23.93 7.02
C ASN A 17 -4.10 -24.12 7.47
N ASN A 18 -4.53 -25.30 7.93
CA ASN A 18 -5.92 -25.48 8.36
C ASN A 18 -6.24 -24.75 9.67
N ARG A 19 -5.34 -24.75 10.67
CA ARG A 19 -5.59 -24.02 11.93
C ARG A 19 -5.51 -22.50 11.78
N GLN A 20 -4.64 -22.00 10.89
CA GLN A 20 -4.60 -20.57 10.56
C GLN A 20 -5.76 -20.17 9.63
N ALA A 21 -6.15 -21.02 8.68
CA ALA A 21 -7.33 -20.81 7.85
C ALA A 21 -8.61 -20.82 8.70
N GLU A 22 -8.75 -21.73 9.67
CA GLU A 22 -9.86 -21.74 10.64
C GLU A 22 -9.85 -20.52 11.57
N ARG A 23 -8.68 -20.00 11.96
CA ARG A 23 -8.57 -18.71 12.68
C ARG A 23 -8.94 -17.51 11.79
N CYS A 24 -8.52 -17.52 10.53
CA CYS A 24 -8.92 -16.54 9.50
C CYS A 24 -10.43 -16.58 9.22
N ASN A 25 -11.05 -17.76 9.38
CA ASN A 25 -12.49 -17.98 9.19
C ASN A 25 -13.31 -17.67 10.46
N LYS A 26 -12.68 -17.48 11.63
CA LYS A 26 -13.35 -17.22 12.91
C LYS A 26 -13.30 -15.77 13.38
N MET A 27 -12.33 -14.96 12.94
CA MET A 27 -12.29 -13.57 13.38
C MET A 27 -13.41 -12.78 12.71
N LYS A 28 -14.39 -12.36 13.51
CA LYS A 28 -15.50 -11.53 13.02
C LYS A 28 -14.95 -10.18 12.53
N HIS A 29 -15.60 -9.57 11.55
CA HIS A 29 -15.15 -8.27 11.02
C HIS A 29 -15.00 -7.24 12.15
N LYS A 30 -15.95 -7.22 13.08
CA LYS A 30 -15.90 -6.35 14.27
C LYS A 30 -14.64 -6.55 15.11
N GLU A 31 -14.18 -7.77 15.30
CA GLU A 31 -12.96 -8.07 16.06
C GLU A 31 -11.72 -7.58 15.31
N LEU A 32 -11.65 -7.83 14.00
CA LEU A 32 -10.55 -7.37 13.15
C LEU A 32 -10.40 -5.84 13.19
N PHE A 33 -11.51 -5.11 13.03
CA PHE A 33 -11.49 -3.65 13.13
C PHE A 33 -11.19 -3.15 14.55
N SER A 34 -11.67 -3.84 15.60
CA SER A 34 -11.31 -3.50 16.97
C SER A 34 -9.83 -3.69 17.26
N GLN A 35 -9.21 -4.77 16.78
CA GLN A 35 -7.76 -4.98 16.92
C GLN A 35 -6.96 -3.94 16.16
N PHE A 36 -7.35 -3.62 14.93
CA PHE A 36 -6.73 -2.56 14.15
C PHE A 36 -6.78 -1.21 14.87
N LYS A 37 -7.95 -0.83 15.40
CA LYS A 37 -8.10 0.41 16.19
C LYS A 37 -7.26 0.38 17.45
N ALA A 38 -7.24 -0.74 18.18
CA ALA A 38 -6.46 -0.87 19.41
C ALA A 38 -4.95 -0.76 19.14
N LEU A 39 -4.45 -1.41 18.09
CA LEU A 39 -3.03 -1.40 17.72
C LEU A 39 -2.52 0.02 17.41
N TYR A 40 -3.35 0.85 16.78
CA TYR A 40 -2.97 2.20 16.37
C TYR A 40 -3.54 3.33 17.24
N GLU A 41 -4.21 2.98 18.35
CA GLU A 41 -4.82 3.91 19.31
C GLU A 41 -5.89 4.81 18.68
N LEU A 42 -6.69 4.25 17.75
CA LEU A 42 -7.77 4.98 17.08
C LEU A 42 -9.03 5.01 17.96
N ALA A 43 -9.51 6.21 18.29
CA ALA A 43 -10.63 6.43 19.19
C ALA A 43 -11.98 6.10 18.55
N SER A 44 -12.09 6.14 17.22
CA SER A 44 -13.38 5.99 16.53
C SER A 44 -13.29 5.25 15.20
N ASP A 45 -14.45 4.73 14.75
CA ASP A 45 -14.60 4.16 13.42
C ASP A 45 -14.37 5.21 12.32
N ALA A 46 -14.59 6.50 12.62
CA ALA A 46 -14.31 7.58 11.68
C ALA A 46 -12.80 7.72 11.41
N GLU A 47 -11.97 7.56 12.43
CA GLU A 47 -10.51 7.56 12.30
C GLU A 47 -10.01 6.32 11.57
N ALA A 48 -10.55 5.15 11.90
CA ALA A 48 -10.24 3.92 11.16
C ALA A 48 -10.61 4.03 9.67
N ALA A 49 -11.76 4.62 9.35
CA ALA A 49 -12.19 4.85 7.98
C ALA A 49 -11.21 5.78 7.24
N TYR A 50 -10.78 6.86 7.90
CA TYR A 50 -9.80 7.80 7.35
C TYR A 50 -8.47 7.12 7.04
N VAL A 51 -7.91 6.38 8.01
CA VAL A 51 -6.62 5.68 7.85
C VAL A 51 -6.67 4.68 6.70
N LEU A 52 -7.73 3.87 6.62
CA LEU A 52 -7.89 2.85 5.59
C LEU A 52 -8.28 3.41 4.20
N GLY A 53 -8.53 4.72 4.11
CA GLY A 53 -8.94 5.39 2.87
C GLY A 53 -10.34 4.98 2.39
N VAL A 54 -11.26 4.68 3.32
CA VAL A 54 -12.62 4.24 2.99
C VAL A 54 -13.68 5.20 3.51
N GLN A 55 -14.84 5.24 2.88
CA GLN A 55 -15.97 6.02 3.37
C GLN A 55 -16.48 5.46 4.71
N LYS A 56 -16.90 6.35 5.64
CA LYS A 56 -17.43 5.97 6.96
C LYS A 56 -18.62 5.00 6.86
N THR A 57 -19.51 5.25 5.90
CA THR A 57 -20.68 4.40 5.61
C THR A 57 -20.28 3.01 5.13
N ALA A 58 -19.24 2.92 4.29
CA ALA A 58 -18.69 1.65 3.82
C ALA A 58 -18.06 0.87 4.98
N LEU A 59 -17.23 1.52 5.80
CA LEU A 59 -16.62 0.88 6.98
C LEU A 59 -17.70 0.32 7.93
N SER A 60 -18.74 1.12 8.22
CA SER A 60 -19.85 0.68 9.06
C SER A 60 -20.58 -0.54 8.47
N ALA A 61 -20.78 -0.57 7.16
CA ALA A 61 -21.37 -1.73 6.48
C ALA A 61 -20.49 -2.99 6.60
N TYR A 62 -19.17 -2.84 6.55
CA TYR A 62 -18.23 -3.94 6.73
C TYR A 62 -18.20 -4.48 8.16
N ILE A 63 -18.12 -3.58 9.16
CA ILE A 63 -18.09 -3.93 10.59
C ILE A 63 -19.36 -4.68 11.00
N ASN A 64 -20.52 -4.22 10.52
CA ASN A 64 -21.82 -4.82 10.84
C ASN A 64 -22.18 -5.98 9.91
N GLU A 65 -21.24 -6.47 9.10
CA GLU A 65 -21.42 -7.60 8.18
C GLU A 65 -22.57 -7.41 7.18
N LYS A 66 -23.02 -6.16 6.96
CA LYS A 66 -24.01 -5.80 5.93
C LYS A 66 -23.43 -5.90 4.52
N LYS A 67 -22.10 -5.79 4.40
CA LYS A 67 -21.34 -5.99 3.16
C LYS A 67 -20.05 -6.76 3.46
N PRO A 68 -19.58 -7.62 2.55
CA PRO A 68 -18.28 -8.25 2.68
C PRO A 68 -17.15 -7.22 2.60
N ILE A 69 -16.05 -7.44 3.33
CA ILE A 69 -14.83 -6.63 3.20
C ILE A 69 -14.19 -6.95 1.84
N PRO A 70 -13.85 -5.94 1.01
CA PRO A 70 -13.09 -6.16 -0.21
C PRO A 70 -11.77 -6.90 0.06
N VAL A 71 -11.42 -7.87 -0.79
CA VAL A 71 -10.23 -8.71 -0.61
C VAL A 71 -8.94 -7.92 -0.36
N PRO A 72 -8.62 -6.84 -1.14
CA PRO A 72 -7.44 -6.02 -0.87
C PRO A 72 -7.45 -5.41 0.54
N LEU A 73 -8.59 -4.85 0.96
CA LEU A 73 -8.74 -4.26 2.28
C LEU A 73 -8.60 -5.30 3.40
N LYS A 74 -9.12 -6.52 3.20
CA LYS A 74 -9.02 -7.60 4.18
C LYS A 74 -7.57 -8.01 4.42
N PHE A 75 -6.78 -8.20 3.36
CA PHE A 75 -5.37 -8.55 3.51
C PHE A 75 -4.55 -7.42 4.15
N ARG A 76 -4.83 -6.15 3.81
CA ARG A 76 -4.17 -5.01 4.47
C ARG A 76 -4.45 -4.98 5.96
N LEU A 77 -5.71 -5.16 6.37
CA LEU A 77 -6.08 -5.24 7.78
C LEU A 77 -5.36 -6.37 8.51
N LEU A 78 -5.33 -7.57 7.91
CA LEU A 78 -4.66 -8.73 8.49
C LEU A 78 -3.14 -8.53 8.63
N GLU A 79 -2.53 -7.83 7.68
CA GLU A 79 -1.10 -7.49 7.74
C GLU A 79 -0.79 -6.43 8.78
N HIS A 80 -1.61 -5.38 8.87
CA HIS A 80 -1.51 -4.34 9.90
C HIS A 80 -1.60 -4.93 11.32
N VAL A 81 -2.56 -5.83 11.57
CA VAL A 81 -2.71 -6.48 12.90
C VAL A 81 -1.73 -7.63 13.13
N HIS A 82 -0.77 -7.83 12.22
CA HIS A 82 0.23 -8.90 12.27
C HIS A 82 -0.39 -10.29 12.51
N PHE A 83 -1.52 -10.56 11.83
CA PHE A 83 -2.33 -11.77 12.06
C PHE A 83 -1.53 -13.07 11.87
N SER A 84 -0.65 -13.10 10.85
CA SER A 84 0.25 -14.22 10.58
C SER A 84 1.50 -13.72 9.86
N PRO A 85 2.69 -14.28 10.14
CA PRO A 85 3.91 -13.98 9.38
C PRO A 85 3.81 -14.38 7.90
N GLU A 86 2.91 -15.31 7.57
CA GLU A 86 2.71 -15.83 6.21
C GLU A 86 1.68 -15.03 5.41
N ILE A 87 1.04 -14.03 6.01
CA ILE A 87 -0.09 -13.31 5.39
C ILE A 87 0.30 -12.67 4.05
N ARG A 88 1.54 -12.19 3.92
CA ARG A 88 2.04 -11.59 2.68
C ARG A 88 2.16 -12.62 1.55
N LYS A 89 2.60 -13.84 1.86
CA LYS A 89 2.67 -14.93 0.87
C LYS A 89 1.28 -15.34 0.40
N VAL A 90 0.31 -15.37 1.31
CA VAL A 90 -1.10 -15.64 0.96
C VAL A 90 -1.68 -14.50 0.12
N ALA A 91 -1.44 -13.24 0.50
CA ALA A 91 -1.91 -12.07 -0.22
C ALA A 91 -1.41 -12.05 -1.68
N ALA A 92 -0.17 -12.47 -1.93
CA ALA A 92 0.41 -12.54 -3.27
C ALA A 92 -0.33 -13.50 -4.24
N ALA A 93 -1.14 -14.43 -3.73
CA ALA A 93 -1.99 -15.29 -4.56
C ALA A 93 -3.27 -14.58 -5.06
N PHE A 94 -3.65 -13.46 -4.43
CA PHE A 94 -4.90 -12.75 -4.70
C PHE A 94 -4.70 -11.31 -5.17
N LEU A 95 -3.54 -10.72 -4.88
CA LEU A 95 -3.25 -9.30 -5.06
C LEU A 95 -1.94 -9.11 -5.80
N ASN A 96 -1.84 -7.99 -6.53
CA ASN A 96 -0.54 -7.51 -7.00
C ASN A 96 0.29 -7.03 -5.79
N GLU A 97 1.49 -7.58 -5.63
CA GLU A 97 2.35 -7.31 -4.46
C GLU A 97 2.73 -5.82 -4.36
N ASP A 98 3.07 -5.18 -5.49
CA ASP A 98 3.47 -3.78 -5.52
C ASP A 98 2.30 -2.88 -5.11
N GLU A 99 1.10 -3.12 -5.67
CA GLU A 99 -0.11 -2.36 -5.31
C GLU A 99 -0.48 -2.54 -3.83
N HIS A 100 -0.34 -3.76 -3.30
CA HIS A 100 -0.64 -4.06 -1.90
C HIS A 100 0.32 -3.34 -0.96
N VAL A 101 1.62 -3.33 -1.26
CA VAL A 101 2.64 -2.60 -0.49
C VAL A 101 2.41 -1.08 -0.54
N VAL A 102 2.04 -0.54 -1.70
CA VAL A 102 1.68 0.87 -1.85
C VAL A 102 0.50 1.21 -0.95
N GLN A 103 -0.55 0.41 -0.98
CA GLN A 103 -1.75 0.65 -0.18
C GLN A 103 -1.48 0.53 1.34
N LEU A 104 -0.62 -0.39 1.78
CA LEU A 104 -0.17 -0.46 3.19
C LEU A 104 0.58 0.81 3.60
N THR A 105 1.49 1.27 2.74
CA THR A 105 2.28 2.49 2.98
C THR A 105 1.37 3.72 3.09
N GLN A 106 0.35 3.80 2.23
CA GLN A 106 -0.65 4.88 2.32
C GLN A 106 -1.41 4.87 3.63
N ASP A 107 -1.80 3.70 4.14
CA ASP A 107 -2.49 3.62 5.42
C ASP A 107 -1.61 4.15 6.56
N LEU A 108 -0.32 3.80 6.57
CA LEU A 108 0.65 4.30 7.55
C LEU A 108 0.87 5.82 7.42
N ASP A 109 0.93 6.34 6.19
CA ASP A 109 1.06 7.78 5.97
C ASP A 109 -0.19 8.54 6.46
N ARG A 110 -1.40 8.01 6.22
CA ARG A 110 -2.65 8.61 6.75
C ARG A 110 -2.73 8.52 8.27
N LEU A 111 -2.22 7.45 8.88
CA LEU A 111 -2.12 7.32 10.33
C LEU A 111 -1.20 8.39 10.92
N GLU A 112 -0.03 8.58 10.32
CA GLU A 112 0.92 9.63 10.73
C GLU A 112 0.29 11.03 10.61
N GLU A 113 -0.41 11.29 9.51
CA GLU A 113 -1.15 12.54 9.29
C GLU A 113 -2.23 12.77 10.35
N LEU A 114 -3.01 11.74 10.68
CA LEU A 114 -4.03 11.80 11.73
C LEU A 114 -3.43 12.17 13.09
N ARG A 115 -2.34 11.51 13.49
CA ARG A 115 -1.66 11.77 14.77
C ARG A 115 -1.15 13.20 14.87
N ARG A 116 -0.62 13.74 13.77
CA ARG A 116 -0.15 15.15 13.73
C ARG A 116 -1.30 16.13 13.92
N ARG A 117 -2.43 15.90 13.22
CA ARG A 117 -3.65 16.72 13.37
C ARG A 117 -4.16 16.70 14.81
N GLN A 118 -4.19 15.53 15.44
CA GLN A 118 -4.61 15.38 16.84
C GLN A 118 -3.65 16.09 17.82
N ALA A 119 -2.35 16.11 17.53
CA ALA A 119 -1.35 16.81 18.34
C ALA A 119 -1.36 18.35 18.16
N GLY A 120 -2.25 18.89 17.33
CA GLY A 120 -2.28 20.33 17.02
C GLY A 120 -1.02 20.82 16.30
N MET A 121 -0.19 19.90 15.79
CA MET A 121 0.98 20.25 15.02
C MET A 121 0.50 20.80 13.68
N ALA A 122 0.96 22.01 13.33
CA ALA A 122 0.82 22.49 11.95
C ALA A 122 1.35 21.39 11.03
N VAL A 123 0.57 21.05 10.01
CA VAL A 123 0.90 20.02 9.02
C VAL A 123 2.01 20.54 8.09
N ASN A 124 3.10 21.08 8.65
CA ASN A 124 4.27 21.63 7.96
C ASN A 124 5.41 20.62 7.84
N PHE A 125 5.28 19.43 8.45
CA PHE A 125 6.11 18.27 8.14
C PHE A 125 5.52 17.42 7.00
N ALA A 126 4.38 17.84 6.43
CA ALA A 126 3.84 17.27 5.21
C ALA A 126 4.47 17.97 4.01
N ASP A 127 5.76 17.75 3.86
CA ASP A 127 6.39 17.72 2.54
C ASP A 127 7.77 17.08 2.66
N GLN A 128 8.51 17.20 3.76
CA GLN A 128 9.89 16.69 3.78
C GLN A 128 10.03 15.19 3.47
N LYS A 129 9.21 14.32 4.07
CA LYS A 129 9.16 12.88 3.74
C LYS A 129 8.76 12.64 2.27
N TRP A 130 7.86 13.46 1.74
CA TRP A 130 7.38 13.34 0.37
C TRP A 130 8.37 13.92 -0.65
N ILE A 131 9.06 15.01 -0.32
CA ILE A 131 10.20 15.60 -1.02
C ILE A 131 11.33 14.57 -1.06
N GLU A 132 11.67 13.96 0.07
CA GLU A 132 12.67 12.88 0.15
C GLU A 132 12.29 11.70 -0.75
N ARG A 133 11.01 11.33 -0.80
CA ARG A 133 10.50 10.29 -1.71
C ARG A 133 10.57 10.71 -3.18
N VAL A 134 10.27 11.98 -3.50
CA VAL A 134 10.48 12.54 -4.85
C VAL A 134 11.97 12.48 -5.22
N SER A 135 12.86 12.93 -4.34
CA SER A 135 14.31 12.85 -4.55
C SER A 135 14.79 11.40 -4.68
N SER A 136 14.22 10.48 -3.90
CA SER A 136 14.51 9.04 -3.98
C SER A 136 14.06 8.45 -5.32
N LEU A 137 12.89 8.86 -5.82
CA LEU A 137 12.40 8.44 -7.13
C LEU A 137 13.35 8.92 -8.24
N GLN A 138 13.75 10.19 -8.17
CA GLN A 138 14.69 10.80 -9.12
C GLN A 138 16.04 10.09 -9.11
N ALA A 139 16.58 9.83 -7.93
CA ALA A 139 17.84 9.12 -7.77
C ALA A 139 17.76 7.67 -8.26
N LYS A 140 16.66 6.97 -7.92
CA LYS A 140 16.45 5.56 -8.29
C LYS A 140 16.36 5.36 -9.80
N HIS A 141 15.68 6.26 -10.50
CA HIS A 141 15.39 6.10 -11.93
C HIS A 141 16.10 7.11 -12.84
N GLY A 142 17.00 7.94 -12.29
CA GLY A 142 17.75 8.95 -13.04
C GLY A 142 16.87 10.03 -13.69
N LEU A 143 15.75 10.40 -13.06
CA LEU A 143 14.75 11.30 -13.64
C LEU A 143 15.08 12.77 -13.41
N THR A 144 14.80 13.61 -14.41
CA THR A 144 14.78 15.08 -14.27
C THR A 144 13.50 15.57 -13.60
N ASP A 145 13.49 16.84 -13.17
CA ASP A 145 12.29 17.48 -12.58
C ASP A 145 11.11 17.44 -13.58
N SER A 146 11.35 17.74 -14.86
CA SER A 146 10.33 17.68 -15.91
C SER A 146 9.75 16.26 -16.11
N GLN A 147 10.62 15.24 -16.15
CA GLN A 147 10.18 13.84 -16.27
C GLN A 147 9.41 13.38 -15.04
N THR A 148 9.88 13.76 -13.85
CA THR A 148 9.23 13.43 -12.58
C THR A 148 7.84 14.05 -12.50
N ALA A 149 7.71 15.32 -12.89
CA ALA A 149 6.42 16.01 -12.94
C ALA A 149 5.47 15.34 -13.93
N GLN A 150 5.97 14.88 -15.08
CA GLN A 150 5.17 14.13 -16.05
C GLN A 150 4.66 12.79 -15.48
N TYR A 151 5.49 12.02 -14.79
CA TYR A 151 5.09 10.75 -14.19
C TYR A 151 4.12 10.93 -13.00
N LEU A 152 4.23 12.06 -12.30
CA LEU A 152 3.30 12.45 -11.24
C LEU A 152 2.08 13.23 -11.75
N GLU A 153 1.90 13.31 -13.07
CA GLU A 153 0.77 13.96 -13.73
C GLU A 153 0.53 15.40 -13.24
N MET A 154 1.61 16.17 -13.08
CA MET A 154 1.57 17.55 -12.59
C MET A 154 2.47 18.48 -13.41
N LYS A 155 2.35 19.79 -13.17
CA LYS A 155 3.24 20.78 -13.79
C LYS A 155 4.60 20.79 -13.08
N GLU A 156 5.66 21.05 -13.83
CA GLU A 156 7.02 21.17 -13.28
C GLU A 156 7.12 22.30 -12.24
N SER A 157 6.39 23.40 -12.43
CA SER A 157 6.28 24.47 -11.43
C SER A 157 5.67 24.02 -10.11
N ASP A 158 4.73 23.06 -10.17
CA ASP A 158 4.06 22.53 -8.99
C ASP A 158 5.01 21.60 -8.24
N LEU A 159 5.76 20.75 -8.97
CA LEU A 159 6.83 19.91 -8.40
C LEU A 159 7.92 20.75 -7.72
N ALA A 160 8.34 21.86 -8.34
CA ALA A 160 9.30 22.79 -7.73
C ALA A 160 8.75 23.41 -6.43
N GLY A 161 7.45 23.75 -6.41
CA GLY A 161 6.75 24.19 -5.21
C GLY A 161 6.76 23.14 -4.10
N ILE A 162 6.53 21.87 -4.44
CA ILE A 162 6.60 20.73 -3.50
C ILE A 162 8.02 20.55 -2.96
N LYS A 163 9.03 20.49 -3.84
CA LYS A 163 10.45 20.34 -3.43
C LYS A 163 10.93 21.48 -2.53
N ALA A 164 10.36 22.67 -2.67
CA ALA A 164 10.64 23.82 -1.82
C ALA A 164 9.82 23.87 -0.52
N GLY A 165 8.96 22.87 -0.25
CA GLY A 165 8.06 22.83 0.91
C GLY A 165 6.98 23.92 0.88
N LYS A 166 6.66 24.44 -0.32
CA LYS A 166 5.66 25.51 -0.52
C LYS A 166 4.28 24.96 -0.90
N ARG A 167 4.18 23.67 -1.23
CA ARG A 167 2.96 23.01 -1.71
C ARG A 167 2.97 21.54 -1.40
N GLU A 168 1.83 21.04 -0.91
CA GLU A 168 1.69 19.62 -0.64
C GLU A 168 1.39 18.79 -1.91
N LEU A 169 1.93 17.56 -1.95
CA LEU A 169 1.49 16.54 -2.89
C LEU A 169 0.02 16.15 -2.65
N GLY A 170 -0.80 16.20 -3.69
CA GLY A 170 -2.18 15.68 -3.64
C GLY A 170 -2.22 14.17 -3.43
N LEU A 171 -3.36 13.65 -2.97
CA LEU A 171 -3.52 12.22 -2.63
C LEU A 171 -3.25 11.30 -3.82
N ASP A 172 -3.71 11.67 -5.02
CA ASP A 172 -3.49 10.89 -6.24
C ASP A 172 -2.00 10.88 -6.61
N GLN A 173 -1.30 12.00 -6.47
CA GLN A 173 0.12 12.08 -6.76
C GLN A 173 0.97 11.35 -5.71
N LYS A 174 0.55 11.33 -4.43
CA LYS A 174 1.15 10.47 -3.39
C LYS A 174 1.03 8.99 -3.78
N ALA A 175 -0.14 8.57 -4.30
CA ALA A 175 -0.35 7.21 -4.78
C ALA A 175 0.56 6.85 -5.97
N LEU A 176 0.62 7.73 -6.97
CA LEU A 176 1.49 7.57 -8.13
C LEU A 176 2.97 7.47 -7.71
N LEU A 177 3.43 8.38 -6.86
CA LEU A 177 4.81 8.38 -6.36
C LEU A 177 5.18 7.07 -5.68
N LEU A 178 4.31 6.56 -4.80
CA LEU A 178 4.55 5.28 -4.12
C LEU A 178 4.57 4.11 -5.12
N GLY A 179 3.67 4.09 -6.11
CA GLY A 179 3.68 3.07 -7.16
C GLY A 179 4.96 3.09 -7.99
N LEU A 180 5.43 4.27 -8.37
CA LEU A 180 6.68 4.46 -9.12
C LEU A 180 7.93 4.10 -8.30
N LEU A 181 7.86 4.27 -6.97
CA LEU A 181 8.91 3.82 -6.05
C LEU A 181 8.91 2.30 -5.87
N ALA A 182 7.75 1.63 -5.95
CA ALA A 182 7.65 0.18 -5.82
C ALA A 182 8.23 -0.57 -7.03
N VAL A 183 8.04 -0.05 -8.25
CA VAL A 183 8.53 -0.72 -9.47
C VAL A 183 10.07 -0.73 -9.57
N LYS A 184 10.61 -1.79 -10.19
CA LYS A 184 12.07 -1.92 -10.41
C LYS A 184 12.61 -0.90 -11.41
N ASP A 185 11.97 -0.79 -12.57
CA ASP A 185 12.36 0.12 -13.65
C ASP A 185 11.15 0.89 -14.19
N ILE A 186 11.31 2.19 -14.39
CA ILE A 186 10.33 3.00 -15.13
C ILE A 186 10.68 2.95 -16.62
N VAL A 187 9.79 2.39 -17.43
CA VAL A 187 10.04 2.33 -18.88
C VAL A 187 9.80 3.70 -19.50
N HIS A 188 10.87 4.34 -19.98
CA HIS A 188 10.74 5.55 -20.78
C HIS A 188 9.97 5.29 -22.08
N LYS A 189 9.02 6.18 -22.41
CA LYS A 189 8.23 6.11 -23.66
C LYS A 189 9.11 6.02 -24.92
N GLU A 190 10.30 6.60 -24.89
CA GLU A 190 11.28 6.52 -25.99
C GLU A 190 11.91 5.14 -26.13
N THR A 191 12.18 4.45 -25.02
CA THR A 191 12.70 3.08 -25.02
C THR A 191 11.66 2.09 -25.53
N LEU A 192 10.37 2.32 -25.24
CA LEU A 192 9.25 1.58 -25.83
C LEU A 192 9.15 1.80 -27.34
N LYS A 193 9.19 3.06 -27.82
CA LYS A 193 9.20 3.38 -29.25
C LYS A 193 10.38 2.73 -29.98
N ARG A 194 11.60 2.80 -29.43
CA ARG A 194 12.79 2.17 -30.03
C ARG A 194 12.70 0.64 -30.06
N LYS A 195 12.17 0.00 -29.01
CA LYS A 195 11.93 -1.46 -28.99
C LYS A 195 10.84 -1.89 -29.97
N LEU A 196 9.79 -1.08 -30.15
CA LEU A 196 8.73 -1.32 -31.11
C LEU A 196 9.25 -1.22 -32.55
N ASN A 197 9.98 -0.14 -32.87
CA ASN A 197 10.55 0.06 -34.20
C ASN A 197 11.55 -1.04 -34.57
N LYS A 198 12.40 -1.47 -33.63
CA LYS A 198 13.32 -2.61 -33.84
C LYS A 198 12.63 -3.96 -34.05
N ARG A 199 11.38 -4.13 -33.58
CA ARG A 199 10.59 -5.34 -33.85
C ARG A 199 9.92 -5.28 -35.23
N ILE A 200 9.50 -4.09 -35.66
CA ILE A 200 8.92 -3.87 -36.99
C ILE A 200 9.98 -4.04 -38.09
N GLU A 201 11.23 -3.65 -37.85
CA GLU A 201 12.35 -3.86 -38.79
C GLU A 201 12.83 -5.32 -38.89
N LYS A 202 12.36 -6.21 -38.00
CA LYS A 202 12.74 -7.64 -37.96
C LYS A 202 11.60 -8.59 -38.35
N SER A 203 10.42 -8.07 -38.66
CA SER A 203 9.27 -8.78 -39.22
C SER A 203 9.13 -8.46 -40.70
#